data_AF-A0A1D7QXF3-F1
#
_entry.id   AF-A0A1D7QXF3-F1
#
_cell.length_a   1.000
_cell.length_b   1.000
_cell.length_c   1.000
_cell.angle_alpha   90.00
_cell.angle_beta   90.00
_cell.angle_gamma   90.00
#
_symmetry.space_group_name_H-M   'P 1'
#
loop_
_entity.id
_entity.type
_entity.pdbx_description
1 polymer ?
#
loop_
_entity_poly.entity_id
_entity_poly.type
_entity_poly.pdbx_seq_one_letter_code
_entity_poly.pdbx_strand_id
1 'polypeptide(L)' 'MNDQPKVNKLEELHNRMEKLSEMLDELDPEKTEVEDIDRLLLMLDDLEKQCQHYREQ' A
#
# COMPACT_ATOMS: atom_id res chain seq x y z
N MET A 1 -18.39 -23.07 1.87
CA MET A 1 -17.82 -21.81 2.37
C MET A 1 -16.47 -21.67 1.69
N ASN A 2 -16.40 -20.89 0.61
CA ASN A 2 -15.23 -20.79 -0.26
C ASN A 2 -14.62 -19.39 -0.07
N ASP A 3 -14.08 -19.14 1.13
CA ASP A 3 -13.52 -17.84 1.52
C ASP A 3 -12.05 -17.66 1.09
N GLN A 4 -11.42 -18.69 0.51
CA GLN A 4 -10.04 -18.66 0.01
C GLN A 4 -9.66 -17.46 -0.89
N PRO A 5 -10.48 -17.02 -1.86
CA PRO A 5 -10.09 -15.88 -2.71
C PRO A 5 -10.13 -14.53 -1.99
N LYS A 6 -10.88 -14.37 -0.88
CA LYS A 6 -10.89 -13.13 -0.10
C LYS A 6 -9.67 -13.04 0.83
N VAL A 7 -9.27 -14.15 1.44
CA VAL A 7 -8.08 -14.23 2.31
C VAL A 7 -6.80 -13.89 1.53
N ASN A 8 -6.62 -14.48 0.34
CA ASN A 8 -5.44 -14.23 -0.48
C ASN A 8 -5.33 -12.75 -0.94
N LYS A 9 -6.45 -12.10 -1.24
CA LYS A 9 -6.47 -10.68 -1.64
C LYS A 9 -6.13 -9.74 -0.49
N LEU A 10 -6.58 -10.06 0.73
CA LEU A 10 -6.23 -9.32 1.94
C LEU A 10 -4.74 -9.46 2.27
N GLU A 11 -4.18 -10.65 2.10
CA GLU A 11 -2.75 -10.90 2.29
C GLU A 11 -1.90 -10.14 1.26
N GLU A 12 -2.33 -10.06 0.00
CA GLU A 12 -1.66 -9.23 -1.02
C GLU A 12 -1.65 -7.74 -0.68
N LEU A 13 -2.77 -7.20 -0.16
CA LEU A 13 -2.84 -5.81 0.29
C LEU A 13 -1.93 -5.55 1.50
N HIS A 14 -1.92 -6.49 2.45
CA HIS A 14 -1.04 -6.42 3.62
C HIS A 14 0.43 -6.36 3.20
N ASN A 15 0.86 -7.26 2.31
CA ASN A 15 2.23 -7.31 1.81
C ASN A 15 2.63 -6.03 1.05
N ARG A 16 1.69 -5.36 0.37
CA ARG A 16 1.95 -4.07 -0.27
C ARG A 16 2.09 -2.94 0.76
N MET A 17 1.31 -2.98 1.83
CA MET A 17 1.40 -2.00 2.91
C MET A 17 2.72 -2.13 3.68
N GLU A 18 3.16 -3.35 3.95
CA GLU A 18 4.48 -3.61 4.56
C GLU A 18 5.61 -3.05 3.69
N LYS A 19 5.61 -3.32 2.39
CA LYS A 19 6.62 -2.77 1.47
C LYS A 19 6.63 -1.24 1.45
N LEU A 20 5.46 -0.61 1.50
CA LEU A 20 5.38 0.85 1.55
C LEU A 20 5.94 1.39 2.86
N SER A 21 5.74 0.68 3.98
CA SER A 21 6.36 1.00 5.27
C SER A 21 7.88 0.86 5.22
N GLU A 22 8.41 -0.22 4.65
CA GLU A 22 9.85 -0.42 4.47
C GLU A 22 10.47 0.69 3.62
N MET A 23 9.81 1.06 2.52
CA MET A 23 10.25 2.17 1.67
C MET A 23 10.28 3.50 2.43
N LEU A 24 9.33 3.76 3.34
CA LEU A 24 9.32 4.96 4.17
C LEU A 24 10.48 4.97 5.18
N ASP A 25 10.79 3.81 5.77
CA ASP A 25 11.90 3.66 6.72
C ASP A 25 13.27 3.82 6.04
N GLU A 26 13.37 3.49 4.75
CA GLU A 26 14.59 3.63 3.94
C GLU A 26 14.80 5.05 3.39
N LEU A 27 13.84 5.96 3.56
CA LEU A 27 13.98 7.34 3.08
C LEU A 27 15.08 8.08 3.83
N ASP A 28 16.03 8.60 3.06
CA ASP A 28 17.06 9.51 3.55
C ASP A 28 16.56 10.96 3.41
N PRO A 29 16.30 11.68 4.51
CA PRO A 29 15.76 13.05 4.45
C PRO A 29 16.72 14.04 3.78
N GLU A 30 18.02 13.72 3.67
CA GLU A 30 18.98 14.57 2.96
C GLU A 30 18.95 14.37 1.44
N LYS A 31 18.31 13.30 0.95
CA LYS A 31 18.24 12.95 -0.48
C LYS A 31 16.82 12.91 -1.04
N THR A 32 15.82 12.79 -0.17
CA THR A 32 14.42 12.63 -0.55
C THR A 32 13.85 13.99 -0.92
N GLU A 33 13.36 14.12 -2.15
CA GLU A 33 12.73 15.35 -2.62
C GLU A 33 11.22 15.32 -2.40
N VAL A 34 10.56 16.47 -2.54
CA VAL A 34 9.10 16.58 -2.37
C VAL A 34 8.36 15.68 -3.37
N GLU A 35 8.87 15.56 -4.59
CA GLU A 35 8.30 14.70 -5.61
C GLU A 35 8.38 13.20 -5.26
N ASP A 36 9.36 12.78 -4.45
CA ASP A 36 9.43 11.41 -3.93
C ASP A 36 8.31 11.16 -2.92
N ILE A 37 8.05 12.14 -2.06
CA ILE A 37 6.97 12.10 -1.07
C ILE A 37 5.62 12.08 -1.79
N ASP A 38 5.42 12.90 -2.81
CA ASP A 38 4.19 12.91 -3.62
C ASP A 38 3.95 11.55 -4.30
N ARG A 39 5.00 10.88 -4.78
CA ARG A 39 4.89 9.52 -5.34
C ARG A 39 4.44 8.50 -4.30
N LEU A 40 4.99 8.57 -3.09
CA LEU A 40 4.61 7.67 -1.99
C LEU A 40 3.16 7.88 -1.55
N LEU A 41 2.72 9.13 -1.47
CA LEU A 41 1.33 9.47 -1.17
C LEU A 41 0.36 8.93 -2.24
N LEU A 42 0.71 9.05 -3.52
CA LEU A 42 -0.09 8.48 -4.61
C LEU A 42 -0.18 6.95 -4.53
N MET A 43 0.90 6.27 -4.14
CA MET A 43 0.90 4.82 -3.94
C MET A 43 0.03 4.40 -2.75
N LEU A 44 0.04 5.19 -1.68
CA LEU A 44 -0.82 4.98 -0.51
C LEU A 44 -2.31 5.18 -0.85
N ASP A 45 -2.64 6.24 -1.59
CA ASP A 45 -4.01 6.51 -2.05
C ASP A 45 -4.55 5.40 -2.94
N ASP A 46 -3.72 4.85 -3.83
CA ASP A 46 -4.12 3.73 -4.69
C ASP A 46 -4.37 2.45 -3.86
N LEU A 47 -3.52 2.19 -2.86
CA LEU A 47 -3.71 1.08 -1.95
C LEU A 47 -5.01 1.22 -1.15
N GLU A 48 -5.33 2.43 -0.67
CA GLU A 48 -6.59 2.72 0.02
C GLU A 48 -7.81 2.46 -0.86
N LYS A 49 -7.78 2.93 -2.12
CA LYS A 49 -8.86 2.69 -3.09
C LYS A 49 -9.07 1.20 -3.35
N GLN A 50 -7.99 0.42 -3.46
CA GLN A 50 -8.09 -1.03 -3.61
C GLN A 50 -8.72 -1.68 -2.37
N CYS A 51 -8.32 -1.26 -1.17
CA CYS A 51 -8.92 -1.73 0.07
C CYS A 51 -10.41 -1.39 0.16
N GLN A 52 -10.79 -0.17 -0.19
CA GLN A 52 -12.18 0.26 -0.21
C GLN A 52 -13.00 -0.55 -1.22
N HIS A 53 -12.49 -0.75 -2.43
CA HIS A 53 -13.16 -1.57 -3.44
C HIS A 53 -13.42 -2.99 -2.94
N TYR A 54 -12.47 -3.61 -2.25
CA TYR A 54 -12.67 -4.95 -1.70
C TYR A 54 -13.60 -4.99 -0.48
N ARG A 55 -13.71 -3.91 0.30
CA ARG A 55 -14.69 -3.82 1.39
C ARG A 55 -16.12 -3.65 0.89
N GLU A 56 -16.30 -2.99 -0.26
CA GLU A 56 -17.61 -2.76 -0.88
C GLU A 56 -18.11 -3.97 -1.71
N GLN A 57 -17.33 -5.06 -1.80
CA GLN A 57 -17.62 -6.32 -2.52
C GLN A 57 -17.85 -7.55 -1.60
#